data_AF-A0A0S4M7Y6-F1
#
_entry.id   AF-A0A0S4M7Y6-F1
#
_cell.length_a   1.000
_cell.length_b   1.000
_cell.length_c   1.000
_cell.angle_alpha   90.00
_cell.angle_beta   90.00
_cell.angle_gamma   90.00
#
_symmetry.space_group_name_H-M   'P 1'
#
loop_
_entity.id
_entity.type
_entity.pdbx_description
1 polymer ?
#
loop_
_entity_poly.entity_id
_entity_poly.type
_entity_poly.pdbx_seq_one_letter_code
_entity_poly.pdbx_strand_id
1 'polypeptide(L)'
;MGIYTEKFLINGPSGAIEVLVEEPADKKSAGWGIVLHPHPLMGGSMTHKVPYILSRALLDMGYCSVRFNFRGVGQSCGHYDDGHGEIDDALCVKKWCDDRYSDTGKTALFSFSFGSFVGAHLANSCSFDHIVLSGLPVSRFDCPTVPSHSIVIHGELDELIPLESVYLWAEPQSIPVVVFPRTSHFFDRKLIALKDFILLVICPTLSCR
;
A
#
# COMPACT_ATOMS: atom_id res chain seq x y z
N MET A 1 -9.33 7.66 -19.66
CA MET A 1 -7.92 8.06 -19.54
C MET A 1 -7.10 6.83 -19.86
N GLY A 2 -6.18 6.89 -20.82
CA GLY A 2 -5.35 5.73 -21.14
C GLY A 2 -4.46 5.36 -19.94
N ILE A 3 -4.20 4.07 -19.77
CA ILE A 3 -3.24 3.57 -18.77
C ILE A 3 -2.20 2.77 -19.52
N TYR A 4 -0.94 3.16 -19.39
CA TYR A 4 0.19 2.35 -19.81
C TYR A 4 0.52 1.35 -18.71
N THR A 5 0.72 0.08 -19.06
CA THR A 5 1.03 -0.98 -18.11
C THR A 5 2.31 -1.67 -18.52
N GLU A 6 3.27 -1.72 -17.60
CA GLU A 6 4.56 -2.36 -17.80
C GLU A 6 4.80 -3.39 -16.69
N LYS A 7 5.26 -4.59 -17.05
CA LYS A 7 5.59 -5.65 -16.10
C LYS A 7 6.98 -6.18 -16.40
N PHE A 8 7.86 -6.17 -15.41
CA PHE A 8 9.26 -6.54 -15.56
C PHE A 8 9.87 -6.98 -14.22
N LEU A 9 11.14 -7.37 -14.26
CA LEU A 9 11.92 -7.78 -13.11
C LEU A 9 12.96 -6.71 -12.78
N ILE A 10 13.14 -6.40 -11.50
CA ILE A 10 14.29 -5.62 -11.00
C ILE A 10 15.18 -6.50 -10.13
N ASN A 11 16.44 -6.10 -9.93
CA ASN A 11 17.31 -6.79 -8.99
C ASN A 11 16.97 -6.37 -7.55
N GLY A 12 16.65 -7.35 -6.71
CA GLY A 12 16.37 -7.18 -5.30
C GLY A 12 17.33 -7.95 -4.39
N PRO A 13 17.15 -7.83 -3.06
CA PRO A 13 18.06 -8.39 -2.05
C PRO A 13 18.18 -9.92 -2.08
N SER A 14 17.12 -10.62 -2.48
CA SER A 14 17.05 -12.09 -2.55
C SER A 14 16.98 -12.63 -3.99
N GLY A 15 17.30 -11.79 -4.97
CA GLY A 15 17.19 -12.08 -6.40
C GLY A 15 16.19 -11.16 -7.10
N ALA A 16 15.64 -11.60 -8.23
CA ALA A 16 14.71 -10.78 -9.00
C ALA A 16 13.43 -10.45 -8.20
N ILE A 17 12.91 -9.23 -8.33
CA ILE A 17 11.61 -8.80 -7.82
C ILE A 17 10.71 -8.49 -9.02
N GLU A 18 9.54 -9.10 -9.07
CA GLU A 18 8.52 -8.87 -10.08
C GLU A 18 7.73 -7.60 -9.79
N VAL A 19 7.81 -6.63 -10.70
CA VAL A 19 7.21 -5.31 -10.58
C VAL A 19 6.18 -5.10 -11.68
N LEU A 20 5.07 -4.47 -11.32
CA LEU A 20 4.02 -4.00 -12.21
C LEU A 20 3.86 -2.49 -12.02
N VAL A 21 4.08 -1.75 -13.09
CA VAL A 21 3.93 -0.31 -13.14
C VAL A 21 2.72 0.03 -14.01
N GLU A 22 1.91 0.96 -13.53
CA GLU A 22 0.84 1.56 -14.30
C GLU A 22 0.94 3.08 -14.24
N GLU A 23 0.91 3.70 -15.42
CA GLU A 23 1.12 5.13 -15.59
C GLU A 23 -0.05 5.75 -16.37
N PRO A 24 -0.52 6.94 -15.99
CA PRO A 24 -1.46 7.71 -16.81
C PRO A 24 -0.88 8.07 -18.19
N ALA A 25 -1.50 7.61 -19.28
CA ALA A 25 -0.94 7.77 -20.63
C ALA A 25 -0.90 9.22 -21.15
N ASP A 26 -1.84 10.06 -20.70
CA ASP A 26 -2.15 11.33 -21.37
C ASP A 26 -1.67 12.57 -20.59
N LYS A 27 -0.97 12.41 -19.45
CA LYS A 27 -0.57 13.51 -18.56
C LYS A 27 0.77 13.23 -17.89
N LYS A 28 1.57 14.30 -17.68
CA LYS A 28 2.70 14.22 -16.73
C LYS A 28 2.13 13.85 -15.36
N SER A 29 2.65 12.79 -14.78
CA SER A 29 2.16 12.27 -13.49
C SER A 29 2.30 13.31 -12.38
N ALA A 30 1.29 13.39 -11.50
CA ALA A 30 1.33 14.24 -10.31
C ALA A 30 2.33 13.72 -9.26
N GLY A 31 2.74 12.46 -9.37
CA GLY A 31 3.59 11.76 -8.43
C GLY A 31 3.66 10.26 -8.70
N TRP A 32 4.18 9.48 -7.78
CA TRP A 32 4.11 8.03 -7.84
C TRP A 32 3.76 7.45 -6.48
N GLY A 33 3.22 6.24 -6.46
CA GLY A 33 2.90 5.55 -5.22
C GLY A 33 3.16 4.06 -5.29
N ILE A 34 3.64 3.51 -4.17
CA ILE A 34 3.84 2.07 -3.98
C ILE A 34 2.60 1.48 -3.32
N VAL A 35 2.17 0.31 -3.80
CA VAL A 35 1.07 -0.45 -3.22
C VAL A 35 1.54 -1.83 -2.78
N LEU A 36 1.47 -2.08 -1.47
CA LEU A 36 1.94 -3.32 -0.83
C LEU A 36 0.80 -4.32 -0.61
N HIS A 37 1.07 -5.60 -0.87
CA HIS A 37 0.06 -6.66 -0.89
C HIS A 37 -0.04 -7.46 0.42
N PRO A 38 -1.13 -8.22 0.65
CA PRO A 38 -1.31 -8.97 1.89
C PRO A 38 -0.38 -10.20 1.95
N HIS A 39 -0.48 -10.99 3.01
CA HIS A 39 0.51 -12.00 3.39
C HIS A 39 0.84 -12.99 2.25
N PRO A 40 2.13 -13.16 1.86
CA PRO A 40 2.56 -14.07 0.80
C PRO A 40 2.00 -15.49 0.92
N LEU A 41 2.17 -16.12 2.09
CA LEU A 41 1.73 -17.49 2.35
C LEU A 41 0.20 -17.68 2.42
N MET A 42 -0.59 -16.60 2.48
CA MET A 42 -2.06 -16.66 2.51
C MET A 42 -2.67 -16.28 1.14
N GLY A 43 -1.91 -16.43 0.06
CA GLY A 43 -2.35 -16.12 -1.31
C GLY A 43 -2.29 -14.63 -1.65
N GLY A 44 -1.56 -13.84 -0.87
CA GLY A 44 -1.32 -12.43 -1.17
C GLY A 44 -0.36 -12.24 -2.35
N SER A 45 -0.71 -11.32 -3.24
CA SER A 45 0.12 -10.93 -4.38
C SER A 45 -0.25 -9.53 -4.86
N MET A 46 0.58 -8.95 -5.73
CA MET A 46 0.31 -7.65 -6.35
C MET A 46 -1.03 -7.57 -7.12
N THR A 47 -1.60 -8.72 -7.53
CA THR A 47 -2.88 -8.79 -8.23
C THR A 47 -4.08 -8.98 -7.30
N HIS A 48 -3.85 -9.06 -5.98
CA HIS A 48 -4.93 -9.15 -5.01
C HIS A 48 -5.90 -7.96 -5.14
N LYS A 49 -7.21 -8.22 -4.96
CA LYS A 49 -8.30 -7.26 -5.20
C LYS A 49 -8.16 -5.95 -4.43
N VAL A 50 -7.65 -5.99 -3.19
CA VAL A 50 -7.45 -4.79 -2.36
C VAL A 50 -6.26 -3.95 -2.88
N PRO A 51 -5.02 -4.47 -3.04
CA PRO A 51 -3.95 -3.75 -3.74
C PRO A 51 -4.34 -3.23 -5.13
N TYR A 52 -5.14 -3.98 -5.89
CA TYR A 52 -5.65 -3.50 -7.17
C TYR A 52 -6.52 -2.24 -7.02
N ILE A 53 -7.44 -2.21 -6.04
CA ILE A 53 -8.30 -1.03 -5.85
C ILE A 53 -7.51 0.16 -5.30
N LEU A 54 -6.52 -0.07 -4.44
CA LEU A 54 -5.58 0.98 -3.97
C LEU A 54 -4.76 1.56 -5.14
N SER A 55 -4.32 0.70 -6.07
CA SER A 55 -3.67 1.13 -7.32
C SER A 55 -4.59 1.98 -8.20
N ARG A 56 -5.89 1.63 -8.29
CA ARG A 56 -6.88 2.48 -8.99
C ARG A 56 -7.03 3.85 -8.32
N ALA A 57 -7.01 3.92 -7.00
CA ALA A 57 -7.06 5.21 -6.29
C ALA A 57 -5.88 6.11 -6.70
N LEU A 58 -4.64 5.56 -6.74
CA LEU A 58 -3.47 6.31 -7.20
C LEU A 58 -3.64 6.87 -8.63
N LEU A 59 -4.08 6.02 -9.56
CA LEU A 59 -4.25 6.42 -10.96
C LEU A 59 -5.35 7.47 -11.14
N ASP A 60 -6.46 7.36 -10.39
CA ASP A 60 -7.54 8.34 -10.41
C ASP A 60 -7.08 9.71 -9.84
N MET A 61 -6.10 9.72 -8.92
CA MET A 61 -5.42 10.95 -8.47
C MET A 61 -4.37 11.46 -9.47
N GLY A 62 -4.10 10.74 -10.55
CA GLY A 62 -3.09 11.07 -11.55
C GLY A 62 -1.66 10.70 -11.15
N TYR A 63 -1.48 9.75 -10.22
CA TYR A 63 -0.18 9.21 -9.82
C TYR A 63 0.17 7.97 -10.66
N CYS A 64 1.46 7.70 -10.83
CA CYS A 64 1.93 6.38 -11.27
C CYS A 64 1.71 5.39 -10.12
N SER A 65 1.20 4.20 -10.41
CA SER A 65 1.04 3.13 -9.43
C SER A 65 2.11 2.07 -9.65
N VAL A 66 2.88 1.79 -8.60
CA VAL A 66 3.87 0.72 -8.58
C VAL A 66 3.40 -0.35 -7.61
N ARG A 67 3.27 -1.57 -8.11
CA ARG A 67 3.01 -2.77 -7.33
C ARG A 67 4.14 -3.76 -7.58
N PHE A 68 4.45 -4.58 -6.61
CA PHE A 68 5.43 -5.64 -6.79
C PHE A 68 5.04 -6.84 -5.94
N ASN A 69 5.55 -8.01 -6.29
CA ASN A 69 5.44 -9.21 -5.47
C ASN A 69 6.61 -9.27 -4.49
N PHE A 70 6.31 -9.47 -3.20
CA PHE A 70 7.35 -9.80 -2.21
C PHE A 70 8.12 -11.07 -2.59
N ARG A 71 9.31 -11.26 -2.01
CA ARG A 71 10.11 -12.48 -2.17
C ARG A 71 9.27 -13.76 -2.03
N GLY A 72 9.52 -14.71 -2.93
CA GLY A 72 8.81 -15.99 -3.00
C GLY A 72 7.40 -15.94 -3.59
N VAL A 73 6.92 -14.79 -4.08
CA VAL A 73 5.61 -14.65 -4.74
C VAL A 73 5.79 -14.40 -6.24
N GLY A 74 5.02 -15.11 -7.07
CA GLY A 74 5.01 -14.91 -8.52
C GLY A 74 6.38 -15.20 -9.14
N GLN A 75 6.96 -14.20 -9.82
CA GLN A 75 8.31 -14.28 -10.38
C GLN A 75 9.39 -13.67 -9.47
N SER A 76 9.03 -13.21 -8.26
CA SER A 76 10.01 -12.75 -7.28
C SER A 76 10.76 -13.93 -6.66
N CYS A 77 12.09 -13.87 -6.67
CA CYS A 77 12.97 -14.87 -6.06
C CYS A 77 12.89 -14.87 -4.53
N GLY A 78 13.59 -15.80 -3.90
CA GLY A 78 13.63 -15.94 -2.44
C GLY A 78 12.43 -16.69 -1.86
N HIS A 79 12.24 -16.55 -0.56
CA HIS A 79 11.13 -17.13 0.20
C HIS A 79 10.65 -16.12 1.23
N TYR A 80 9.43 -16.31 1.73
CA TYR A 80 8.90 -15.54 2.86
C TYR A 80 9.90 -15.52 4.04
N ASP A 81 10.09 -14.36 4.66
CA ASP A 81 11.15 -14.12 5.64
C ASP A 81 10.65 -13.35 6.88
N ASP A 82 9.43 -13.70 7.31
CA ASP A 82 8.78 -13.16 8.51
C ASP A 82 8.70 -11.63 8.58
N GLY A 83 8.70 -10.98 7.42
CA GLY A 83 8.60 -9.54 7.30
C GLY A 83 9.94 -8.82 7.21
N HIS A 84 11.05 -9.43 7.65
CA HIS A 84 12.36 -8.80 7.59
C HIS A 84 12.79 -8.58 6.15
N GLY A 85 12.78 -9.66 5.39
CA GLY A 85 13.10 -9.63 3.99
C GLY A 85 12.15 -8.79 3.13
N GLU A 86 10.87 -8.83 3.45
CA GLU A 86 9.86 -8.09 2.71
C GLU A 86 10.00 -6.57 2.91
N ILE A 87 10.51 -6.13 4.06
CA ILE A 87 10.91 -4.73 4.27
C ILE A 87 12.10 -4.36 3.37
N ASP A 88 13.12 -5.21 3.27
CA ASP A 88 14.26 -4.96 2.36
C ASP A 88 13.82 -4.91 0.88
N ASP A 89 12.89 -5.78 0.48
CA ASP A 89 12.32 -5.77 -0.87
C ASP A 89 11.57 -4.44 -1.12
N ALA A 90 10.79 -3.97 -0.16
CA ALA A 90 10.06 -2.71 -0.26
C ALA A 90 10.99 -1.50 -0.31
N LEU A 91 12.08 -1.49 0.47
CA LEU A 91 13.13 -0.47 0.41
C LEU A 91 13.83 -0.45 -0.95
N CYS A 92 14.12 -1.64 -1.51
CA CYS A 92 14.69 -1.78 -2.85
C CYS A 92 13.78 -1.17 -3.93
N VAL A 93 12.48 -1.51 -3.90
CA VAL A 93 11.50 -0.97 -4.85
C VAL A 93 11.30 0.53 -4.65
N LYS A 94 11.29 1.02 -3.41
CA LYS A 94 11.26 2.46 -3.09
C LYS A 94 12.43 3.20 -3.73
N LYS A 95 13.64 2.71 -3.55
CA LYS A 95 14.84 3.28 -4.18
C LYS A 95 14.72 3.28 -5.71
N TRP A 96 14.27 2.17 -6.29
CA TRP A 96 14.05 2.08 -7.73
C TRP A 96 13.02 3.11 -8.23
N CYS A 97 11.94 3.35 -7.47
CA CYS A 97 10.95 4.38 -7.79
C CYS A 97 11.55 5.79 -7.73
N ASP A 98 12.35 6.09 -6.70
CA ASP A 98 13.03 7.38 -6.57
C ASP A 98 13.94 7.66 -7.76
N ASP A 99 14.70 6.65 -8.20
CA ASP A 99 15.60 6.76 -9.34
C ASP A 99 14.82 6.92 -10.66
N ARG A 100 13.75 6.12 -10.89
CA ARG A 100 12.92 6.19 -12.12
C ARG A 100 12.10 7.47 -12.23
N TYR A 101 11.58 7.97 -11.11
CA TYR A 101 10.63 9.09 -11.08
C TYR A 101 11.21 10.35 -10.42
N SER A 102 12.53 10.54 -10.55
CA SER A 102 13.28 11.66 -9.97
C SER A 102 12.75 13.05 -10.35
N ASP A 103 12.07 13.18 -11.50
CA ASP A 103 11.48 14.44 -11.99
C ASP A 103 9.99 14.63 -11.65
N THR A 104 9.42 13.72 -10.86
CA THR A 104 8.00 13.74 -10.47
C THR A 104 7.82 14.31 -9.07
N GLY A 105 6.59 14.75 -8.78
CA GLY A 105 6.27 15.45 -7.53
C GLY A 105 6.08 14.51 -6.34
N LYS A 106 4.83 14.30 -5.95
CA LYS A 106 4.47 13.72 -4.65
C LYS A 106 4.65 12.20 -4.63
N THR A 107 4.77 11.65 -3.43
CA THR A 107 4.97 10.23 -3.17
C THR A 107 3.85 9.68 -2.28
N ALA A 108 3.45 8.44 -2.54
CA ALA A 108 2.40 7.80 -1.75
C ALA A 108 2.75 6.35 -1.39
N LEU A 109 2.32 5.90 -0.22
CA LEU A 109 2.42 4.53 0.23
C LEU A 109 1.04 4.03 0.63
N PHE A 110 0.46 3.15 -0.18
CA PHE A 110 -0.78 2.46 0.15
C PHE A 110 -0.48 0.99 0.41
N SER A 111 -1.18 0.38 1.35
CA SER A 111 -0.85 -0.97 1.75
C SER A 111 -2.05 -1.69 2.33
N PHE A 112 -1.99 -3.03 2.32
CA PHE A 112 -3.03 -3.87 2.87
C PHE A 112 -2.47 -5.03 3.71
N SER A 113 -3.01 -5.23 4.91
CA SER A 113 -2.75 -6.38 5.79
C SER A 113 -1.24 -6.53 6.11
N PHE A 114 -0.63 -7.70 5.88
CA PHE A 114 0.82 -7.87 6.00
C PHE A 114 1.62 -6.78 5.27
N GLY A 115 1.17 -6.36 4.08
CA GLY A 115 1.78 -5.24 3.37
C GLY A 115 1.71 -3.92 4.14
N SER A 116 0.72 -3.73 5.02
CA SER A 116 0.65 -2.58 5.94
C SER A 116 1.62 -2.68 7.11
N PHE A 117 1.94 -3.89 7.58
CA PHE A 117 3.06 -4.08 8.51
C PHE A 117 4.38 -3.65 7.85
N VAL A 118 4.67 -4.16 6.64
CA VAL A 118 5.84 -3.75 5.85
C VAL A 118 5.80 -2.24 5.56
N GLY A 119 4.62 -1.73 5.22
CA GLY A 119 4.38 -0.32 4.95
C GLY A 119 4.64 0.60 6.15
N ALA A 120 4.30 0.17 7.37
CA ALA A 120 4.59 0.92 8.58
C ALA A 120 6.11 1.08 8.80
N HIS A 121 6.87 0.00 8.61
CA HIS A 121 8.35 0.04 8.66
C HIS A 121 8.95 0.91 7.54
N LEU A 122 8.40 0.81 6.33
CA LEU A 122 8.82 1.64 5.21
C LEU A 122 8.54 3.13 5.46
N ALA A 123 7.37 3.47 6.01
CA ALA A 123 6.99 4.85 6.34
C ALA A 123 7.81 5.47 7.47
N ASN A 124 8.38 4.66 8.36
CA ASN A 124 9.30 5.12 9.40
C ASN A 124 10.70 5.38 8.83
N SER A 125 11.11 4.59 7.83
CA SER A 125 12.44 4.66 7.21
C SER A 125 12.53 5.62 6.02
N CYS A 126 11.39 5.99 5.42
CA CYS A 126 11.32 6.77 4.19
C CYS A 126 10.18 7.80 4.25
N SER A 127 10.38 8.96 3.63
CA SER A 127 9.35 9.98 3.53
C SER A 127 8.33 9.66 2.44
N PHE A 128 7.04 9.83 2.77
CA PHE A 128 5.91 9.82 1.82
C PHE A 128 4.98 11.00 2.11
N ASP A 129 4.42 11.62 1.07
CA ASP A 129 3.41 12.69 1.24
C ASP A 129 2.07 12.13 1.72
N HIS A 130 1.73 10.90 1.31
CA HIS A 130 0.47 10.24 1.65
C HIS A 130 0.71 8.80 2.09
N ILE A 131 0.17 8.41 3.25
CA ILE A 131 0.33 7.07 3.82
C ILE A 131 -1.05 6.51 4.16
N VAL A 132 -1.41 5.38 3.55
CA VAL A 132 -2.65 4.65 3.84
C VAL A 132 -2.33 3.21 4.21
N LEU A 133 -2.69 2.83 5.43
CA LEU A 133 -2.51 1.49 5.98
C LEU A 133 -3.88 0.84 6.15
N SER A 134 -4.22 -0.12 5.30
CA SER A 134 -5.53 -0.79 5.34
C SER A 134 -5.42 -2.14 6.03
N GLY A 135 -6.23 -2.41 7.06
CA GLY A 135 -6.22 -3.70 7.76
C GLY A 135 -4.90 -3.99 8.49
N LEU A 136 -4.26 -2.97 9.07
CA LEU A 136 -2.93 -3.06 9.71
C LEU A 136 -2.91 -4.16 10.79
N PRO A 137 -2.03 -5.18 10.69
CA PRO A 137 -2.14 -6.41 11.48
C PRO A 137 -1.42 -6.32 12.84
N VAL A 138 -1.72 -5.29 13.62
CA VAL A 138 -1.01 -4.96 14.88
C VAL A 138 -1.13 -6.03 15.97
N SER A 139 -2.13 -6.91 15.91
CA SER A 139 -2.28 -8.05 16.82
C SER A 139 -1.44 -9.27 16.43
N ARG A 140 -0.80 -9.24 15.26
CA ARG A 140 -0.03 -10.37 14.70
C ARG A 140 1.42 -10.04 14.45
N PHE A 141 1.74 -8.76 14.22
CA PHE A 141 3.08 -8.30 13.94
C PHE A 141 3.41 -7.05 14.75
N ASP A 142 4.69 -6.90 15.11
CA ASP A 142 5.20 -5.73 15.81
C ASP A 142 5.29 -4.53 14.85
N CYS A 143 4.21 -3.74 14.81
CA CYS A 143 4.11 -2.59 13.93
C CYS A 143 4.73 -1.36 14.61
N PRO A 144 5.72 -0.68 14.00
CA PRO A 144 6.36 0.50 14.59
C PRO A 144 5.38 1.67 14.63
N THR A 145 5.76 2.75 15.31
CA THR A 145 5.06 4.03 15.13
C THR A 145 5.21 4.53 13.71
N VAL A 146 4.25 5.32 13.26
CA VAL A 146 4.21 5.88 11.90
C VAL A 146 4.09 7.40 11.93
N PRO A 147 4.41 8.10 10.82
CA PRO A 147 4.21 9.55 10.75
C PRO A 147 2.77 9.96 11.06
N SER A 148 2.60 11.10 11.73
CA SER A 148 1.29 11.57 12.23
C SER A 148 0.26 11.86 11.12
N HIS A 149 0.70 12.05 9.88
CA HIS A 149 -0.16 12.21 8.71
C HIS A 149 -0.58 10.88 8.06
N SER A 150 -0.30 9.74 8.70
CA SER A 150 -0.76 8.43 8.26
C SER A 150 -2.25 8.22 8.54
N ILE A 151 -2.93 7.50 7.66
CA ILE A 151 -4.34 7.13 7.82
C ILE A 151 -4.43 5.61 7.94
N VAL A 152 -5.05 5.12 9.02
CA VAL A 152 -5.41 3.71 9.15
C VAL A 152 -6.86 3.51 8.74
N ILE A 153 -7.12 2.56 7.85
CA ILE A 153 -8.47 2.19 7.41
C ILE A 153 -8.73 0.74 7.82
N HIS A 154 -9.83 0.48 8.53
CA HIS A 154 -10.12 -0.84 9.10
C HIS A 154 -11.57 -1.27 8.90
N GLY A 155 -11.80 -2.58 8.86
CA GLY A 155 -13.15 -3.15 8.83
C GLY A 155 -13.69 -3.33 10.25
N GLU A 156 -14.95 -2.95 10.51
CA GLU A 156 -15.58 -3.15 11.82
C GLU A 156 -15.64 -4.63 12.23
N LEU A 157 -15.87 -5.52 11.26
CA LEU A 157 -16.04 -6.97 11.45
C LEU A 157 -14.80 -7.73 10.98
N ASP A 158 -13.61 -7.14 11.17
CA ASP A 158 -12.36 -7.81 10.89
C ASP A 158 -12.10 -8.91 11.95
N GLU A 159 -12.35 -10.16 11.56
CA GLU A 159 -12.13 -11.34 12.40
C GLU A 159 -10.65 -11.76 12.46
N LEU A 160 -9.80 -11.25 11.57
CA LEU A 160 -8.38 -11.59 11.56
C LEU A 160 -7.59 -10.69 12.50
N ILE A 161 -7.92 -9.39 12.48
CA ILE A 161 -7.29 -8.33 13.27
C ILE A 161 -8.39 -7.59 14.04
N PRO A 162 -8.55 -7.88 15.35
CA PRO A 162 -9.59 -7.24 16.17
C PRO A 162 -9.43 -5.72 16.19
N LEU A 163 -10.52 -4.99 15.97
CA LEU A 163 -10.52 -3.52 15.91
C LEU A 163 -9.93 -2.86 17.18
N GLU A 164 -10.18 -3.45 18.35
CA GLU A 164 -9.61 -2.99 19.63
C GLU A 164 -8.08 -2.92 19.61
N SER A 165 -7.42 -3.92 19.00
CA SER A 165 -5.95 -3.92 18.89
C SER A 165 -5.42 -2.75 18.06
N VAL A 166 -6.17 -2.33 17.03
CA VAL A 166 -5.83 -1.18 16.19
C VAL A 166 -5.94 0.12 16.97
N TYR A 167 -6.98 0.27 17.81
CA TYR A 167 -7.11 1.45 18.67
C TYR A 167 -5.99 1.55 19.70
N LEU A 168 -5.64 0.44 20.36
CA LEU A 168 -4.54 0.40 21.34
C LEU A 168 -3.19 0.77 20.71
N TRP A 169 -2.95 0.37 19.45
CA TRP A 169 -1.75 0.75 18.73
C TRP A 169 -1.77 2.22 18.26
N ALA A 170 -2.93 2.73 17.86
CA ALA A 170 -3.06 4.08 17.29
C ALA A 170 -3.08 5.20 18.35
N GLU A 171 -3.68 4.94 19.51
CA GLU A 171 -3.90 5.94 20.58
C GLU A 171 -2.60 6.63 21.05
N PRO A 172 -1.50 5.93 21.40
CA PRO A 172 -0.30 6.57 21.94
C PRO A 172 0.40 7.54 20.97
N GLN A 173 0.11 7.42 19.67
CA GLN A 173 0.70 8.20 18.58
C GLN A 173 -0.32 9.11 17.88
N SER A 174 -1.57 9.18 18.37
CA SER A 174 -2.64 10.02 17.82
C SER A 174 -2.93 9.78 16.33
N ILE A 175 -2.83 8.52 15.89
CA ILE A 175 -3.10 8.16 14.48
C ILE A 175 -4.60 8.01 14.24
N PRO A 176 -5.18 8.69 13.23
CA PRO A 176 -6.58 8.51 12.88
C PRO A 176 -6.89 7.09 12.39
N VAL A 177 -7.94 6.50 12.95
CA VAL A 177 -8.49 5.21 12.53
C VAL A 177 -9.88 5.41 11.92
N VAL A 178 -10.03 5.03 10.66
CA VAL A 178 -11.28 5.12 9.90
C VAL A 178 -11.87 3.73 9.80
N VAL A 179 -13.07 3.56 10.37
CA VAL A 179 -13.73 2.25 10.41
C VAL A 179 -14.85 2.18 9.38
N PHE A 180 -14.84 1.13 8.57
CA PHE A 180 -15.90 0.81 7.62
C PHE A 180 -16.93 -0.11 8.29
N PRO A 181 -18.18 0.34 8.50
CA PRO A 181 -19.19 -0.46 9.18
C PRO A 181 -19.51 -1.74 8.41
N ARG A 182 -19.78 -2.82 9.14
CA ARG A 182 -20.15 -4.15 8.64
C ARG A 182 -19.19 -4.68 7.57
N THR A 183 -17.90 -4.45 7.76
CA THR A 183 -16.85 -4.74 6.76
C THR A 183 -15.83 -5.72 7.32
N SER A 184 -15.53 -6.76 6.57
CA SER A 184 -14.52 -7.77 6.88
C SER A 184 -13.10 -7.25 6.61
N HIS A 185 -12.09 -8.06 6.97
CA HIS A 185 -10.68 -7.78 6.65
C HIS A 185 -10.44 -7.45 5.18
N PHE A 186 -11.14 -8.11 4.25
CA PHE A 186 -10.89 -8.00 2.82
C PHE A 186 -11.72 -6.92 2.11
N PHE A 187 -12.46 -6.10 2.86
CA PHE A 187 -13.30 -5.03 2.32
C PHE A 187 -14.31 -5.53 1.25
N ASP A 188 -14.83 -6.75 1.44
CA ASP A 188 -15.80 -7.35 0.52
C ASP A 188 -17.02 -6.44 0.34
N ARG A 189 -17.40 -6.19 -0.91
CA ARG A 189 -18.48 -5.25 -1.29
C ARG A 189 -18.24 -3.79 -0.87
N LYS A 190 -17.05 -3.44 -0.39
CA LYS A 190 -16.65 -2.10 0.05
C LYS A 190 -15.42 -1.54 -0.68
N LEU A 191 -14.84 -2.29 -1.63
CA LEU A 191 -13.67 -1.86 -2.40
C LEU A 191 -13.87 -0.49 -3.07
N ILE A 192 -15.01 -0.26 -3.71
CA ILE A 192 -15.32 1.05 -4.33
C ILE A 192 -15.37 2.15 -3.28
N ALA A 193 -16.08 1.92 -2.17
CA ALA A 193 -16.16 2.88 -1.06
C ALA A 193 -14.79 3.17 -0.43
N LEU A 194 -13.91 2.15 -0.33
CA LEU A 194 -12.52 2.31 0.11
C LEU A 194 -11.76 3.26 -0.82
N LYS A 195 -11.86 3.04 -2.14
CA LYS A 195 -11.25 3.91 -3.15
C LYS A 195 -11.77 5.34 -3.04
N ASP A 196 -13.08 5.52 -3.00
CA ASP A 196 -13.73 6.83 -2.99
C ASP A 196 -13.38 7.62 -1.73
N PHE A 197 -13.28 6.94 -0.58
CA PHE A 197 -12.80 7.55 0.66
C PHE A 197 -11.35 8.03 0.55
N ILE A 198 -10.45 7.22 -0.02
CA ILE A 198 -9.04 7.60 -0.23
C ILE A 198 -8.97 8.84 -1.14
N LEU A 199 -9.74 8.87 -2.23
CA LEU A 199 -9.81 10.02 -3.13
C LEU A 199 -10.31 11.28 -2.41
N LEU A 200 -11.33 11.15 -1.57
CA LEU A 200 -11.89 12.26 -0.80
C LEU A 200 -10.87 12.89 0.15
N VAL A 201 -10.11 12.07 0.87
CA VAL A 201 -9.18 12.56 1.91
C VAL A 201 -7.87 13.07 1.32
N ILE A 202 -7.38 12.47 0.24
CA ILE A 202 -6.05 12.79 -0.32
C ILE A 202 -6.15 13.79 -1.49
N CYS A 203 -7.24 13.76 -2.27
CA CYS A 203 -7.43 14.61 -3.45
C CYS A 203 -8.78 15.36 -3.41
N PRO A 204 -8.95 16.33 -2.48
CA PRO A 204 -10.23 17.02 -2.27
C PRO A 204 -10.67 17.90 -3.46
N THR A 205 -9.88 18.02 -4.53
CA THR A 205 -10.26 18.76 -5.75
C THR A 205 -11.14 17.94 -6.71
N LEU A 206 -11.33 16.63 -6.46
CA LEU A 206 -12.23 15.77 -7.24
C LEU A 206 -13.68 15.77 -6.73
N SER A 207 -13.96 16.24 -5.51
CA SER A 207 -15.30 16.23 -4.91
C SER A 207 -16.21 17.40 -5.34
N CYS A 208 -15.78 18.23 -6.29
CA CYS A 208 -16.55 19.36 -6.83
C CYS A 208 -16.91 19.21 -8.33
N ARG A 209 -17.05 17.99 -8.86
CA ARG A 209 -17.57 17.77 -10.21
C ARG A 209 -18.80 16.88 -10.20
#